data_AF-Q8EDT4-F1
#
_entry.id   AF-Q8EDT4-F1
#
_cell.length_a   1.000
_cell.length_b   1.000
_cell.length_c   1.000
_cell.angle_alpha   90.00
_cell.angle_beta   90.00
_cell.angle_gamma   90.00
#
_symmetry.space_group_name_H-M   'P 1'
#
loop_
_entity.id
_entity.type
_entity.pdbx_description
1 polymer ?
#
loop_
_entity_poly.entity_id
_entity_poly.type
_entity_poly.pdbx_seq_one_letter_code
_entity_poly.pdbx_strand_id
1 'polypeptide(L)'
;MRSLIEKQAIALAAVGVLKLNGCHVLTINTSHLTPVIDIDKPFDRLRRKAAHITEVHRGIVNKICVATCQGCLVRWPDDGLDLPEQLTTTLNPYSPELISVWPKNF
;
A
#
# COMPACT_ATOMS: atom_id res chain seq x y z
N MET A 1 -4.19 27.09 -3.42
CA MET A 1 -3.43 26.09 -4.21
C MET A 1 -2.05 25.99 -3.56
N ARG A 2 -1.54 24.80 -3.21
CA ARG A 2 -0.24 24.67 -2.52
C ARG A 2 0.91 25.04 -3.43
N SER A 3 1.94 25.70 -2.89
CA SER A 3 3.16 26.03 -3.63
C SER A 3 3.98 24.78 -3.97
N LEU A 4 4.88 24.87 -4.94
CA LEU A 4 5.76 23.75 -5.30
C LEU A 4 6.63 23.31 -4.10
N ILE A 5 7.13 24.26 -3.33
CA ILE A 5 7.97 24.02 -2.14
C ILE A 5 7.16 23.27 -1.07
N GLU A 6 5.92 23.67 -0.82
CA GLU A 6 5.03 22.97 0.13
C GLU A 6 4.78 21.52 -0.31
N LYS A 7 4.51 21.30 -1.61
CA LYS A 7 4.32 19.95 -2.15
C LYS A 7 5.57 19.08 -1.99
N GLN A 8 6.76 19.65 -2.22
CA GLN A 8 8.03 18.96 -2.03
C GLN A 8 8.29 18.63 -0.55
N ALA A 9 8.00 19.56 0.36
CA ALA A 9 8.15 19.32 1.80
C ALA A 9 7.22 18.19 2.29
N ILE A 10 5.97 18.17 1.83
CA ILE A 10 5.01 17.12 2.14
C ILE A 10 5.48 15.78 1.57
N ALA A 11 5.94 15.75 0.31
CA ALA A 11 6.47 14.55 -0.33
C ALA A 11 7.70 14.01 0.42
N LEU A 12 8.62 14.87 0.86
CA LEU A 12 9.78 14.48 1.66
C LEU A 12 9.38 13.85 3.00
N ALA A 13 8.40 14.44 3.70
CA ALA A 13 7.88 13.88 4.95
C ALA A 13 7.25 12.50 4.74
N ALA A 14 6.44 12.34 3.68
CA ALA A 14 5.86 11.05 3.30
C ALA A 14 6.93 10.01 2.97
N VAL A 15 7.95 10.39 2.18
CA VAL A 15 9.08 9.51 1.85
C VAL A 15 9.86 9.09 3.09
N GLY A 16 10.06 9.99 4.05
CA GLY A 16 10.69 9.66 5.33
C GLY A 16 9.92 8.56 6.07
N VAL A 17 8.61 8.69 6.19
CA VAL A 17 7.75 7.66 6.80
C VAL A 17 7.81 6.34 6.03
N LEU A 18 7.72 6.38 4.70
CA LEU A 18 7.78 5.19 3.86
C LEU A 18 9.12 4.45 4.03
N LYS A 19 10.25 5.16 3.97
CA LYS A 19 11.57 4.58 4.17
C LYS A 19 11.77 4.00 5.57
N LEU A 20 11.29 4.70 6.61
CA LEU A 20 11.35 4.20 7.99
C LEU A 20 10.57 2.89 8.19
N ASN A 21 9.51 2.68 7.39
CA ASN A 21 8.71 1.44 7.42
C ASN A 21 9.19 0.39 6.39
N GLY A 22 10.37 0.58 5.78
CA GLY A 22 10.97 -0.39 4.87
C GLY A 22 10.42 -0.39 3.44
N CYS A 23 9.64 0.62 3.05
CA CYS A 23 9.19 0.74 1.65
C CYS A 23 10.33 1.22 0.74
N HIS A 24 10.42 0.64 -0.46
CA HIS A 24 11.29 1.15 -1.51
C HIS A 24 10.53 2.16 -2.39
N VAL A 25 11.02 3.41 -2.39
CA VAL A 25 10.44 4.49 -3.20
C VAL A 25 11.05 4.46 -4.59
N LEU A 26 10.21 4.34 -5.61
CA LEU A 26 10.60 4.29 -7.02
C LEU A 26 10.61 5.70 -7.62
N THR A 27 9.49 6.40 -7.53
CA THR A 27 9.29 7.71 -8.16
C THR A 27 8.48 8.64 -7.27
N ILE A 28 8.77 9.94 -7.37
CA ILE A 28 8.05 11.00 -6.67
C ILE A 28 7.64 12.03 -7.72
N ASN A 29 6.35 12.32 -7.80
CA ASN A 29 5.79 13.29 -8.73
C ASN A 29 5.01 14.37 -7.97
N THR A 30 5.60 15.56 -7.87
CA THR A 30 5.01 16.74 -7.21
C THR A 30 4.27 17.68 -8.18
N SER A 31 4.21 17.34 -9.47
CA SER A 31 3.56 18.16 -10.50
C SER A 31 2.03 18.17 -10.35
N HIS A 32 1.47 17.09 -9.79
CA HIS A 32 0.04 16.99 -9.50
C HIS A 32 -0.39 17.89 -8.33
N LEU A 33 -1.71 18.10 -8.19
CA LEU A 33 -2.29 18.84 -7.06
C LEU A 33 -1.93 18.14 -5.73
N THR A 34 -2.09 16.82 -5.70
CA THR A 34 -1.64 15.93 -4.63
C THR A 34 -0.37 15.24 -5.11
N PRO A 35 0.77 15.34 -4.38
CA PRO A 35 1.98 14.63 -4.75
C PRO A 35 1.73 13.12 -4.79
N VAL A 36 2.27 12.48 -5.82
CA VAL A 36 2.15 11.04 -6.04
C VAL A 36 3.51 10.39 -5.78
N ILE A 37 3.53 9.29 -5.04
CA ILE A 37 4.73 8.52 -4.73
C ILE A 37 4.47 7.08 -5.17
N ASP A 38 5.28 6.55 -6.07
CA ASP A 38 5.22 5.13 -6.43
C ASP A 38 6.25 4.35 -5.60
N ILE A 39 5.81 3.22 -5.06
CA ILE A 39 6.63 2.29 -4.26
C ILE A 39 6.52 0.87 -4.83
N ASP A 40 7.48 0.00 -4.49
CA ASP A 40 7.43 -1.42 -4.90
C ASP A 40 6.51 -2.25 -3.98
N LYS A 41 6.63 -2.04 -2.67
CA LYS A 41 6.03 -2.85 -1.61
C LYS A 41 5.51 -1.93 -0.50
N PRO A 42 4.21 -1.97 -0.21
CA PRO A 42 3.65 -1.25 0.92
C PRO A 42 4.00 -1.97 2.23
N PHE A 43 4.04 -1.20 3.32
CA PHE A 43 3.96 -1.76 4.67
C PHE A 43 2.49 -2.07 5.05
N ASP A 44 2.28 -2.95 6.01
CA ASP A 44 0.96 -3.53 6.31
C ASP A 44 -0.16 -2.52 6.59
N ARG A 45 0.15 -1.43 7.31
CA ARG A 45 -0.84 -0.41 7.62
C ARG A 45 -1.26 0.38 6.38
N LEU A 46 -0.38 0.54 5.40
CA LEU A 46 -0.70 1.17 4.13
C LEU A 46 -1.53 0.22 3.26
N ARG A 47 -1.16 -1.06 3.23
CA ARG A 47 -1.87 -2.12 2.52
C ARG A 47 -3.33 -2.26 3.00
N ARG A 48 -3.56 -2.26 4.31
CA ARG A 48 -4.93 -2.33 4.91
C ARG A 48 -5.84 -1.15 4.56
N LYS A 49 -5.28 -0.03 4.12
CA LYS A 49 -6.04 1.18 3.72
C LYS A 49 -6.09 1.36 2.20
N ALA A 50 -5.59 0.38 1.45
CA ALA A 50 -5.48 0.50 0.01
C ALA A 50 -6.85 0.41 -0.65
N ALA A 51 -7.06 1.26 -1.65
CA ALA A 51 -8.08 1.07 -2.65
C ALA A 51 -7.45 0.37 -3.86
N HIS A 52 -8.06 -0.72 -4.31
CA HIS A 52 -7.68 -1.41 -5.53
C HIS A 52 -8.35 -0.70 -6.71
N ILE A 53 -7.54 -0.25 -7.67
CA ILE A 53 -8.04 0.44 -8.84
C ILE A 53 -7.47 -0.17 -10.11
N THR A 54 -8.27 -0.10 -11.16
CA THR A 54 -7.86 -0.47 -12.51
C THR A 54 -7.52 0.81 -13.27
N GLU A 55 -6.24 1.00 -13.58
CA GLU A 55 -5.74 2.12 -14.37
C GLU A 55 -5.56 1.67 -15.82
N VAL A 56 -6.16 2.40 -16.77
CA VAL A 56 -5.91 2.18 -18.20
C VAL A 56 -4.92 3.24 -18.68
N HIS A 57 -3.69 2.81 -18.97
CA HIS A 57 -2.65 3.69 -19.48
C HIS A 57 -2.23 3.25 -20.88
N ARG A 58 -2.44 4.10 -21.88
CA ARG A 58 -2.12 3.82 -23.30
C ARG A 58 -2.70 2.49 -23.81
N GLY A 59 -3.91 2.15 -23.39
CA GLY A 59 -4.58 0.89 -23.77
C GLY A 59 -4.14 -0.33 -22.96
N ILE A 60 -3.15 -0.20 -22.06
CA ILE A 60 -2.75 -1.25 -21.13
C ILE A 60 -3.55 -1.11 -19.85
N VAL A 61 -4.20 -2.19 -19.44
CA VAL A 61 -4.96 -2.28 -18.20
C VAL A 61 -4.01 -2.74 -17.08
N ASN A 62 -3.73 -1.85 -16.14
CA ASN A 62 -2.93 -2.13 -14.95
C ASN A 62 -3.82 -2.18 -13.71
N LYS A 63 -3.63 -3.19 -12.88
CA LYS A 63 -4.20 -3.21 -11.52
C LYS A 63 -3.18 -2.61 -10.57
N ILE A 64 -3.57 -1.55 -9.88
CA ILE A 64 -2.72 -0.87 -8.91
C ILE A 64 -3.48 -0.67 -7.60
N CYS A 65 -2.73 -0.61 -6.52
CA CYS A 65 -3.22 -0.26 -5.22
C CYS A 65 -2.83 1.18 -4.91
N VAL A 66 -3.75 1.94 -4.32
CA VAL A 66 -3.50 3.33 -3.91
C VAL A 66 -3.92 3.57 -2.48
N ALA A 67 -3.12 4.32 -1.74
CA ALA A 67 -3.45 4.76 -0.38
C ALA A 67 -2.92 6.17 -0.12
N THR A 68 -3.37 6.78 0.97
CA THR A 68 -2.86 8.08 1.41
C THR A 68 -1.81 7.93 2.51
N CYS A 69 -0.72 8.68 2.38
CA CYS A 69 0.32 8.76 3.41
C CYS A 69 0.80 10.20 3.54
N GLN A 70 0.66 10.80 4.73
CA GLN A 70 1.11 12.18 5.01
C GLN A 70 0.64 13.22 3.97
N GLY A 71 -0.58 13.08 3.45
CA GLY A 71 -1.12 14.00 2.44
C GLY A 71 -0.61 13.79 1.01
N CYS A 72 0.15 12.72 0.76
CA CYS A 72 0.51 12.22 -0.56
C CYS A 72 -0.35 11.02 -0.95
N LEU A 73 -0.54 10.83 -2.26
CA LEU A 73 -1.06 9.60 -2.83
C LEU A 73 0.11 8.64 -3.04
N VAL A 74 0.01 7.44 -2.48
CA VAL A 74 1.02 6.39 -2.64
C VAL A 74 0.43 5.31 -3.54
N ARG A 75 1.18 4.87 -4.56
CA ARG A 75 0.74 3.83 -5.51
C ARG A 75 1.75 2.69 -5.56
N TRP A 76 1.27 1.49 -5.79
CA TRP A 76 2.09 0.31 -6.06
C TRP A 76 1.33 -0.70 -6.91
N PRO A 77 2.03 -1.63 -7.60
CA PRO A 77 1.38 -2.70 -8.34
C PRO A 77 0.49 -3.54 -7.44
N ASP A 78 -0.71 -3.87 -7.90
CA ASP A 78 -1.55 -4.84 -7.22
C ASP A 78 -0.94 -6.23 -7.41
N ASP A 79 -0.56 -6.90 -6.32
CA ASP A 79 -0.05 -8.27 -6.36
C ASP A 79 -1.19 -9.29 -6.57
N GLY A 80 -2.45 -8.84 -6.55
CA GLY A 80 -3.63 -9.69 -6.71
C GLY A 80 -3.80 -10.65 -5.54
N LEU A 81 -3.05 -10.45 -4.46
CA LEU A 81 -3.12 -11.26 -3.26
C LEU A 81 -4.13 -10.65 -2.31
N ASP A 82 -5.06 -11.49 -1.86
CA ASP A 82 -5.93 -11.16 -0.75
C ASP A 82 -5.10 -10.83 0.50
N LEU A 83 -5.64 -9.99 1.38
CA LEU A 83 -5.00 -9.69 2.65
C LEU A 83 -4.72 -11.01 3.40
N PRO A 84 -3.61 -11.13 4.15
CA PRO A 84 -3.30 -12.35 4.90
C PRO A 84 -4.46 -12.83 5.80
N GLU A 85 -5.26 -11.89 6.33
CA GLU A 85 -6.46 -12.15 7.14
C GLU A 85 -7.60 -12.82 6.34
N GLN A 86 -7.68 -12.55 5.03
CA GLN A 86 -8.63 -13.21 4.12
C GLN A 86 -8.12 -14.60 3.72
N LEU A 87 -6.80 -14.75 3.53
CA LEU A 87 -6.16 -16.05 3.23
C LEU A 87 -6.35 -17.06 4.37
N THR A 88 -6.24 -16.64 5.63
CA THR A 88 -6.49 -17.55 6.76
C THR A 88 -7.94 -18.02 6.79
N THR A 89 -8.89 -17.16 6.42
CA THR A 89 -10.31 -17.53 6.33
C THR A 89 -10.57 -18.54 5.22
N THR A 90 -9.93 -18.41 4.06
CA THR A 90 -10.10 -19.32 2.91
C THR A 90 -9.28 -20.61 3.00
N LEU A 91 -8.16 -20.62 3.72
CA LEU A 91 -7.30 -21.80 3.90
C LEU A 91 -7.68 -22.66 5.12
N ASN A 92 -8.41 -22.10 6.09
CA ASN A 92 -8.93 -22.84 7.26
C ASN A 92 -9.64 -24.18 6.92
N PRO A 93 -10.44 -24.32 5.84
CA PRO A 93 -11.09 -25.58 5.51
C PRO A 93 -10.13 -26.69 5.06
N TYR A 94 -8.93 -26.33 4.59
CA TYR A 94 -7.99 -27.26 3.95
C TYR A 94 -6.85 -27.69 4.88
N SER A 95 -6.72 -27.09 6.07
CA SER A 95 -5.73 -27.49 7.09
C SER A 95 -6.16 -27.06 8.49
N PRO A 96 -7.25 -27.64 9.04
CA PRO A 96 -7.75 -27.30 10.39
C PRO A 96 -6.74 -27.58 11.50
N GLU A 97 -5.79 -28.50 11.27
CA GLU A 97 -4.68 -28.85 12.16
C GLU A 97 -3.71 -27.68 12.43
N LEU A 98 -3.59 -26.73 11.49
CA LEU A 98 -2.70 -25.56 11.58
C LEU A 98 -3.33 -24.43 12.41
N ILE A 99 -4.62 -24.53 12.74
CA ILE A 99 -5.27 -23.71 13.76
C ILE A 99 -4.85 -24.30 15.10
N SER A 100 -3.62 -24.03 15.53
CA SER A 100 -3.17 -24.36 16.87
C SER A 100 -3.98 -23.50 17.86
N VAL A 101 -5.16 -23.99 18.25
CA VAL A 101 -5.88 -23.48 19.40
C VAL A 101 -5.00 -23.79 20.61
N TRP A 102 -4.38 -22.75 21.16
CA TRP A 102 -3.71 -22.87 22.45
C TRP A 102 -4.72 -23.45 23.45
N PRO A 103 -4.43 -24.59 24.10
CA PRO A 103 -5.35 -25.13 25.10
C PRO A 103 -5.52 -24.10 26.21
N LYS A 104 -6.77 -23.76 26.53
CA LYS A 104 -7.15 -22.74 27.52
C LYS A 104 -6.84 -23.12 28.98
N ASN A 105 -5.99 -24.12 29.20
CA ASN A 105 -5.71 -24.67 30.52
C ASN A 105 -4.20 -24.62 30.79
N PHE A 106 -3.68 -23.43 31.06
CA PHE A 106 -2.46 -23.21 31.84
C PHE A 106 -2.65 -21.98 32.73
#